data_AF-A0A174A320-F1
#
_entry.id   AF-A0A174A320-F1
#
_cell.length_a   1.000
_cell.length_b   1.000
_cell.length_c   1.000
_cell.angle_alpha   90.00
_cell.angle_beta   90.00
_cell.angle_gamma   90.00
#
_symmetry.space_group_name_H-M   'P 1'
#
loop_
_entity.id
_entity.type
_entity.pdbx_description
1 polymer ?
#
loop_
_entity_poly.entity_id
_entity_poly.type
_entity_poly.pdbx_seq_one_letter_code
_entity_poly.pdbx_strand_id
1 'polypeptide(L)'
;MKNKENFAKEILDIACKGYPFSVTKSGEITFCDCFKCDMCKFYVPADYKSCRIRRYEWSELEYVEKHTITSKEKKFLDLLLPNYKYIAREKNGFLLVYTEKPIKILETWGLANYALMNMFDIKFDFIKWEDEDPWSIEDLKKLEVKKDD
;
A
#
# COMPACT_ATOMS: atom_id res chain seq x y z
N MET A 1 -0.05 -10.63 7.98
CA MET A 1 -1.44 -10.87 8.47
C MET A 1 -2.25 -11.19 7.24
N LYS A 2 -3.10 -12.20 7.29
CA LYS A 2 -3.98 -12.54 6.18
C LYS A 2 -5.10 -11.50 6.03
N ASN A 3 -5.67 -11.38 4.83
CA ASN A 3 -6.81 -10.48 4.60
C ASN A 3 -7.97 -10.73 5.57
N LYS A 4 -8.27 -11.99 5.91
CA LYS A 4 -9.32 -12.33 6.89
C LYS A 4 -9.05 -11.78 8.29
N GLU A 5 -7.79 -11.65 8.67
CA GLU A 5 -7.36 -11.13 9.97
C GLU A 5 -7.41 -9.61 9.95
N ASN A 6 -6.88 -8.99 8.88
CA ASN A 6 -6.87 -7.54 8.71
C ASN A 6 -8.29 -6.94 8.65
N PHE A 7 -9.21 -7.60 7.93
CA PHE A 7 -10.58 -7.13 7.71
C PHE A 7 -11.61 -7.86 8.58
N ALA A 8 -11.18 -8.46 9.70
CA ALA A 8 -12.04 -9.30 10.52
C ALA A 8 -13.31 -8.57 10.98
N LYS A 9 -13.20 -7.30 11.38
CA LYS A 9 -14.32 -6.51 11.88
C LYS A 9 -15.37 -6.24 10.80
N GLU A 10 -14.93 -5.82 9.61
CA GLU A 10 -15.79 -5.51 8.47
C GLU A 10 -16.48 -6.77 7.94
N ILE A 11 -15.74 -7.87 7.83
CA ILE A 11 -16.29 -9.16 7.41
C ILE A 11 -17.33 -9.65 8.42
N LEU A 12 -17.05 -9.55 9.72
CA LEU A 12 -17.97 -9.96 10.78
C LEU A 12 -19.24 -9.10 10.82
N ASP A 13 -19.14 -7.77 10.67
CA ASP A 13 -20.31 -6.88 10.63
C ASP A 13 -21.26 -7.25 9.48
N ILE A 14 -20.72 -7.54 8.29
CA ILE A 14 -21.51 -7.97 7.13
C ILE A 14 -22.12 -9.36 7.36
N ALA A 15 -21.33 -10.32 7.86
CA ALA A 15 -21.79 -11.69 8.09
C ALA A 15 -22.90 -11.77 9.15
N CYS A 16 -22.79 -10.99 10.24
CA CYS A 16 -23.81 -10.92 11.30
C CYS A 16 -25.14 -10.34 10.82
N LYS A 17 -25.13 -9.53 9.74
CA LYS A 17 -26.34 -9.05 9.07
C LYS A 17 -26.96 -10.10 8.12
N GLY A 18 -26.35 -11.28 7.98
CA GLY A 18 -26.83 -12.38 7.14
C GLY A 18 -26.38 -12.30 5.68
N TYR A 19 -25.45 -11.40 5.35
CA TYR A 19 -25.03 -11.18 3.96
C TYR A 19 -23.63 -11.75 3.67
N PRO A 20 -23.37 -12.18 2.44
CA PRO A 20 -22.01 -12.43 1.95
C PRO A 20 -21.24 -11.11 1.78
N PHE A 21 -20.03 -11.02 2.33
CA PHE A 21 -19.11 -9.94 1.97
C PHE A 21 -18.60 -10.09 0.53
N SER A 22 -18.15 -8.98 -0.01
CA SER A 22 -17.47 -8.81 -1.30
C SER A 22 -16.38 -7.76 -1.15
N VAL A 23 -15.50 -7.68 -2.14
CA VAL A 23 -14.41 -6.70 -2.18
C VAL A 23 -14.50 -5.95 -3.49
N THR A 24 -14.55 -4.62 -3.45
CA THR A 24 -14.53 -3.80 -4.66
C THR A 24 -13.17 -3.89 -5.35
N LYS A 25 -13.09 -3.48 -6.63
CA LYS A 25 -11.79 -3.38 -7.31
C LYS A 25 -10.80 -2.43 -6.63
N SER A 26 -11.28 -1.42 -5.90
CA SER A 26 -10.46 -0.51 -5.08
C SER A 26 -9.91 -1.15 -3.80
N GLY A 27 -10.48 -2.29 -3.37
CA GLY A 27 -10.07 -3.04 -2.17
C GLY A 27 -10.97 -2.86 -0.96
N GLU A 28 -12.11 -2.18 -1.09
CA GLU A 28 -13.04 -1.91 0.01
C GLU A 28 -13.93 -3.12 0.29
N ILE A 29 -14.15 -3.41 1.56
CA ILE A 29 -15.04 -4.49 2.02
C ILE A 29 -16.48 -3.98 2.05
N THR A 30 -17.40 -4.69 1.39
CA THR A 30 -18.81 -4.29 1.29
C THR A 30 -19.72 -5.50 1.04
N PHE A 31 -21.03 -5.31 1.09
CA PHE A 31 -22.03 -6.34 0.83
C PHE A 31 -22.03 -6.74 -0.65
N CYS A 32 -22.09 -8.03 -0.95
CA CYS A 32 -22.15 -8.53 -2.32
C CYS A 32 -23.38 -8.00 -3.09
N ASP A 33 -24.47 -7.70 -2.38
CA ASP A 33 -25.75 -7.31 -3.00
C ASP A 33 -25.88 -5.79 -3.21
N CYS A 34 -24.88 -5.00 -2.80
CA CYS A 34 -24.96 -3.53 -2.87
C CYS A 34 -24.53 -2.93 -4.21
N PHE A 35 -24.00 -3.72 -5.16
CA PHE A 35 -23.47 -3.19 -6.42
C PHE A 35 -23.34 -4.27 -7.51
N LYS A 36 -23.08 -3.85 -8.75
CA LYS A 36 -22.93 -4.74 -9.90
C LYS A 36 -21.71 -5.66 -9.77
N CYS A 37 -21.87 -6.94 -10.11
CA CYS A 37 -20.78 -7.94 -10.03
C CYS A 37 -19.50 -7.51 -10.75
N ASP A 38 -19.58 -6.78 -11.87
CA ASP A 38 -18.44 -6.29 -12.65
C ASP A 38 -17.49 -5.34 -11.87
N MET A 39 -17.96 -4.74 -10.79
CA MET A 39 -17.15 -3.92 -9.88
C MET A 39 -16.52 -4.72 -8.74
N CYS A 40 -16.85 -6.01 -8.62
CA CYS A 40 -16.35 -6.90 -7.56
C CYS A 40 -15.03 -7.53 -7.99
N LYS A 41 -14.05 -7.54 -7.09
CA LYS A 41 -12.75 -8.19 -7.29
C LYS A 41 -12.85 -9.69 -7.55
N PHE A 42 -13.95 -10.32 -7.13
CA PHE A 42 -14.19 -11.75 -7.30
C PHE A 42 -14.97 -12.11 -8.57
N TYR A 43 -15.36 -11.12 -9.38
CA TYR A 43 -16.06 -11.38 -10.63
C TYR A 43 -15.08 -11.57 -11.79
N VAL A 44 -15.19 -12.72 -12.44
CA VAL A 44 -14.43 -13.05 -13.65
C VAL A 44 -15.43 -13.68 -14.63
N PRO A 45 -15.78 -13.00 -15.75
CA PRO A 45 -16.87 -13.43 -16.65
C PRO A 45 -16.69 -14.80 -17.31
N ALA A 46 -15.46 -15.32 -17.39
CA ALA A 46 -15.11 -16.48 -18.22
C ALA A 46 -14.34 -17.58 -17.46
N ASP A 47 -14.48 -17.64 -16.13
CA ASP A 47 -13.77 -18.59 -15.29
C ASP A 47 -14.76 -19.47 -14.51
N TYR A 48 -14.48 -20.77 -14.45
CA TYR A 48 -15.28 -21.80 -13.79
C TYR A 48 -15.34 -21.63 -12.26
N LYS A 49 -14.41 -20.86 -11.69
CA LYS A 49 -14.33 -20.63 -10.26
C LYS A 49 -15.43 -19.68 -9.78
N SER A 50 -16.17 -20.09 -8.74
CA SER A 50 -17.21 -19.24 -8.16
C SER A 50 -16.63 -18.11 -7.30
N CYS A 51 -17.40 -17.03 -7.12
CA CYS A 51 -17.04 -15.95 -6.20
C CYS A 51 -16.85 -16.42 -4.75
N ARG A 52 -17.49 -17.53 -4.35
CA ARG A 52 -17.31 -18.15 -3.03
C ARG A 52 -15.90 -18.69 -2.85
N ILE A 53 -15.37 -19.39 -3.85
CA ILE A 53 -14.00 -19.95 -3.79
C ILE A 53 -12.99 -18.80 -3.81
N ARG A 54 -13.15 -17.81 -4.71
CA ARG A 54 -12.25 -16.65 -4.76
C ARG A 54 -12.21 -15.83 -3.47
N ARG A 55 -13.35 -15.71 -2.77
CA ARG A 55 -13.42 -15.08 -1.45
C ARG A 55 -12.58 -15.82 -0.41
N TYR A 56 -12.72 -17.14 -0.36
CA TYR A 56 -11.93 -17.95 0.56
C TYR A 56 -10.44 -17.79 0.30
N GLU A 57 -10.00 -17.92 -0.95
CA GLU A 57 -8.58 -17.76 -1.29
C GLU A 57 -8.05 -16.37 -0.99
N TRP A 58 -8.79 -15.33 -1.37
CA TRP A 58 -8.41 -13.96 -1.03
C TRP A 58 -8.28 -13.77 0.49
N SER A 59 -9.18 -14.38 1.27
CA SER A 59 -9.14 -14.31 2.73
C SER A 59 -7.88 -14.96 3.32
N GLU A 60 -7.26 -15.91 2.61
CA GLU A 60 -6.01 -16.60 2.99
C GLU A 60 -4.74 -15.94 2.45
N LEU A 61 -4.84 -15.01 1.49
CA LEU A 61 -3.70 -14.22 1.03
C LEU A 61 -3.20 -13.28 2.12
N GLU A 62 -1.89 -13.04 2.15
CA GLU A 62 -1.32 -11.96 2.96
C GLU A 62 -1.93 -10.62 2.56
N TYR A 63 -2.27 -9.82 3.56
CA TYR A 63 -2.74 -8.47 3.41
C TYR A 63 -1.59 -7.61 2.89
N VAL A 64 -1.87 -6.89 1.80
CA VAL A 64 -0.97 -5.89 1.24
C VAL A 64 -1.58 -4.54 1.54
N GLU A 65 -0.91 -3.75 2.37
CA GLU A 65 -1.37 -2.41 2.72
C GLU A 65 -1.39 -1.53 1.48
N LYS A 66 -2.54 -0.89 1.22
CA LYS A 66 -2.68 0.02 0.10
C LYS A 66 -2.19 1.40 0.54
N HIS A 67 -1.03 1.78 0.04
CA HIS A 67 -0.50 3.12 0.23
C HIS A 67 -0.91 4.04 -0.91
N THR A 68 -0.98 5.33 -0.59
CA THR A 68 -1.34 6.40 -1.51
C THR A 68 -0.45 7.59 -1.19
N ILE A 69 -0.16 8.40 -2.19
CA ILE A 69 0.65 9.60 -2.04
C ILE A 69 -0.16 10.86 -2.35
N THR A 70 0.26 11.99 -1.83
CA THR A 70 -0.31 13.30 -2.18
C THR A 70 0.18 13.78 -3.55
N SER A 71 -0.52 14.76 -4.13
CA SER A 71 -0.06 15.42 -5.36
C SER A 71 1.35 16.02 -5.21
N LYS A 72 1.66 16.52 -4.01
CA LYS A 72 2.95 17.13 -3.68
C LYS A 72 4.08 16.11 -3.62
N GLU A 73 3.83 14.98 -2.96
CA GLU A 73 4.75 13.84 -2.92
C GLU A 73 5.02 13.28 -4.32
N LYS A 74 3.97 13.14 -5.15
CA LYS A 74 4.13 12.70 -6.53
C LYS A 74 5.06 13.62 -7.32
N LYS A 75 4.81 14.93 -7.28
CA LYS A 75 5.68 15.93 -7.92
C LYS A 75 7.11 15.87 -7.41
N PHE A 76 7.29 15.68 -6.10
CA PHE A 76 8.61 15.53 -5.51
C PHE A 76 9.37 14.32 -6.09
N LEU A 77 8.73 13.15 -6.19
CA LEU A 77 9.35 11.96 -6.78
C LEU A 77 9.77 12.18 -8.24
N ASP A 78 9.04 13.01 -8.97
CA ASP A 78 9.33 13.33 -10.37
C ASP A 78 10.48 14.35 -10.51
N LEU A 79 10.79 15.12 -9.46
CA LEU A 79 11.94 16.04 -9.41
C LEU A 79 13.25 15.36 -9.02
N LEU A 80 13.20 14.18 -8.40
CA LEU A 80 14.40 13.45 -8.01
C LEU A 80 15.23 13.07 -9.23
N LEU A 81 16.55 13.25 -9.12
CA LEU A 81 17.48 12.79 -10.14
C LEU A 81 17.35 11.27 -10.32
N PRO A 82 17.45 10.74 -11.56
CA PRO A 82 17.24 9.32 -11.84
C PRO A 82 18.18 8.35 -11.11
N ASN A 83 19.31 8.84 -10.59
CA ASN A 83 20.25 8.02 -9.84
C ASN A 83 19.75 7.66 -8.44
N TYR A 84 18.79 8.40 -7.87
CA TYR A 84 18.13 8.03 -6.62
C TYR A 84 17.08 6.95 -6.88
N LYS A 85 17.20 5.83 -6.17
CA LYS A 85 16.37 4.64 -6.36
C LYS A 85 15.53 4.29 -5.16
N TYR A 86 15.95 4.66 -3.96
CA TYR A 86 15.29 4.26 -2.72
C TYR A 86 15.02 5.44 -1.79
N ILE A 87 14.00 5.29 -0.94
CA ILE A 87 13.61 6.22 0.11
C ILE A 87 13.46 5.43 1.41
N ALA A 88 14.01 5.94 2.50
CA ALA A 88 13.81 5.35 3.82
C ALA A 88 13.74 6.39 4.93
N ARG A 89 12.99 6.05 5.99
CA ARG A 89 12.95 6.85 7.21
C ARG A 89 14.09 6.43 8.13
N GLU A 90 14.86 7.38 8.61
CA GLU A 90 15.78 7.20 9.74
C GLU A 90 15.05 7.12 11.07
N LYS A 91 15.69 6.54 12.09
CA LYS A 91 15.14 6.44 13.46
C LYS A 91 14.80 7.82 14.07
N ASN A 92 15.54 8.86 13.67
CA ASN A 92 15.30 10.25 14.09
C ASN A 92 14.17 10.96 13.31
N GLY A 93 13.49 10.25 12.40
CA GLY A 93 12.37 10.77 11.60
C GLY A 93 12.77 11.46 10.29
N PHE A 94 14.06 11.62 10.00
CA PHE A 94 14.49 12.17 8.71
C PHE A 94 14.18 11.21 7.56
N LEU A 95 13.74 11.78 6.44
CA LEU A 95 13.57 11.06 5.19
C LEU A 95 14.78 11.27 4.30
N LEU A 96 15.36 10.16 3.87
CA LEU A 96 16.56 10.17 3.03
C LEU A 96 16.27 9.44 1.73
N VAL A 97 16.84 9.95 0.63
CA VAL A 97 16.90 9.26 -0.66
C VAL A 97 18.28 8.66 -0.86
N TYR A 98 18.33 7.48 -1.47
CA TYR A 98 19.56 6.71 -1.66
C TYR A 98 19.71 6.28 -3.12
N THR A 99 20.95 6.29 -3.60
CA THR A 99 21.26 5.84 -4.97
C THR A 99 21.34 4.32 -5.09
N GLU A 100 21.60 3.64 -3.98
CA GLU A 100 21.69 2.20 -3.85
C GLU A 100 20.77 1.74 -2.71
N LYS A 101 20.45 0.44 -2.63
CA LYS A 101 19.55 -0.09 -1.60
C LYS A 101 20.26 -0.01 -0.24
N PRO A 102 19.84 0.86 0.69
CA PRO A 102 20.48 0.94 1.99
C PRO A 102 20.23 -0.32 2.83
N ILE A 103 21.14 -0.56 3.76
CA ILE A 103 21.03 -1.63 4.74
C ILE A 103 20.69 -1.01 6.08
N LYS A 104 19.67 -1.54 6.75
CA LYS A 104 19.30 -1.10 8.09
C LYS A 104 20.32 -1.62 9.10
N ILE A 105 21.03 -0.73 9.77
CA ILE A 105 22.09 -1.04 10.74
C ILE A 105 21.83 -0.26 12.02
N LEU A 106 21.52 -1.00 13.10
CA LEU A 106 21.23 -0.48 14.44
C LEU A 106 20.15 0.61 14.45
N GLU A 107 20.55 1.87 14.26
CA GLU A 107 19.71 3.06 14.34
C GLU A 107 19.67 3.88 13.05
N THR A 108 20.31 3.40 11.97
CA THR A 108 20.42 4.12 10.70
C THR A 108 20.26 3.22 9.47
N TRP A 109 19.96 3.80 8.32
CA TRP A 109 20.14 3.18 7.02
C TRP A 109 21.54 3.52 6.47
N GLY A 110 22.46 2.55 6.53
CA GLY A 110 23.86 2.77 6.18
C GLY A 110 24.12 2.63 4.68
N LEU A 111 24.70 3.68 4.05
CA LEU A 111 25.30 3.69 2.71
C LEU A 111 26.09 5.01 2.46
N ALA A 112 26.97 5.02 1.46
CA ALA A 112 27.85 6.16 1.15
C ALA A 112 27.17 7.34 0.42
N ASN A 113 26.04 7.13 -0.26
CA ASN A 113 25.42 8.14 -1.13
C ASN A 113 23.92 8.32 -0.80
N TYR A 114 23.61 9.38 -0.06
CA TYR A 114 22.25 9.78 0.28
C TYR A 114 22.06 11.30 0.20
N ALA A 115 20.80 11.75 0.13
CA ALA A 115 20.44 13.16 0.30
C ALA A 115 19.26 13.30 1.28
N LEU A 116 19.32 14.36 2.09
CA LEU A 116 18.29 14.69 3.08
C LEU A 116 17.10 15.37 2.39
N MET A 117 15.90 14.84 2.60
CA MET A 117 14.67 15.37 1.98
C MET A 117 13.92 16.38 2.84
N ASN A 118 14.17 16.44 4.15
CA ASN A 118 13.41 17.27 5.08
C ASN A 118 13.49 18.80 4.85
N MET A 119 14.27 19.24 3.85
CA MET A 119 14.22 20.62 3.34
C MET A 119 12.92 20.91 2.57
N PHE A 120 12.22 19.88 2.10
CA PHE A 120 10.91 19.99 1.48
C PHE A 120 9.84 19.56 2.48
N ASP A 121 8.70 20.25 2.48
CA ASP A 121 7.53 19.85 3.28
C ASP A 121 6.84 18.64 2.64
N ILE A 122 7.51 17.49 2.73
CA ILE A 122 7.18 16.19 2.16
C ILE A 122 7.30 15.17 3.29
N LYS A 123 6.24 14.40 3.54
CA LYS A 123 6.16 13.53 4.72
C LYS A 123 6.29 12.06 4.40
N PHE A 124 5.55 11.54 3.42
CA PHE A 124 5.36 10.11 3.19
C PHE A 124 5.03 9.38 4.50
N ASP A 125 3.87 9.67 5.08
CA ASP A 125 3.48 9.23 6.43
C ASP A 125 3.47 7.71 6.63
N PHE A 126 3.42 6.93 5.54
CA PHE A 126 3.46 5.47 5.58
C PHE A 126 4.88 4.89 5.54
N ILE A 127 5.90 5.67 5.16
CA ILE A 127 7.30 5.24 5.17
C ILE A 127 7.84 5.40 6.58
N LYS A 128 8.04 4.28 7.28
CA LYS A 128 8.36 4.27 8.72
C LYS A 128 9.76 3.72 8.98
N TRP A 129 10.30 4.04 10.15
CA TRP A 129 11.58 3.44 10.57
C TRP A 129 11.41 1.93 10.73
N GLU A 130 10.23 1.45 11.14
CA GLU A 130 9.95 0.04 11.39
C GLU A 130 9.98 -0.83 10.12
N ASP A 131 9.88 -0.23 8.93
CA ASP A 131 9.93 -0.95 7.65
C ASP A 131 11.22 -1.79 7.55
N GLU A 132 11.07 -3.06 7.16
CA GLU A 132 12.20 -4.00 7.04
C GLU A 132 13.12 -3.63 5.87
N ASP A 133 12.53 -3.08 4.81
CA ASP A 133 13.18 -2.70 3.56
C ASP A 133 12.89 -1.23 3.21
N PRO A 134 13.80 -0.55 2.51
CA PRO A 134 13.57 0.79 2.01
C PRO A 134 12.58 0.76 0.84
N TRP A 135 11.86 1.85 0.64
CA TRP A 135 10.89 1.98 -0.44
C TRP A 135 11.56 2.29 -1.78
N SER A 136 11.16 1.58 -2.83
CA SER A 136 11.56 1.88 -4.22
C SER A 136 10.86 3.15 -4.73
N ILE A 137 11.62 4.12 -5.25
CA ILE A 137 11.08 5.33 -5.88
C ILE A 137 10.21 4.98 -7.08
N GLU A 138 10.58 3.95 -7.85
CA GLU A 138 9.79 3.49 -8.99
C GLU A 138 8.42 2.95 -8.57
N ASP A 139 8.35 2.24 -7.44
CA ASP A 139 7.09 1.71 -6.93
C ASP A 139 6.25 2.80 -6.28
N LEU A 140 6.87 3.73 -5.55
CA LEU A 140 6.21 4.93 -5.04
C LEU A 140 5.56 5.74 -6.18
N LYS A 141 6.21 5.84 -7.34
CA LYS A 141 5.66 6.52 -8.53
C LYS A 141 4.41 5.85 -9.10
N LYS A 142 4.17 4.56 -8.82
CA LYS A 142 3.00 3.81 -9.29
C LYS A 142 1.81 3.90 -8.32
N LEU A 143 2.01 4.43 -7.12
CA LEU A 143 0.95 4.57 -6.12
C LEU A 143 -0.13 5.55 -6.59
N GLU A 144 -1.38 5.27 -6.19
CA GLU A 144 -2.49 6.17 -6.44
C GLU A 144 -2.28 7.50 -5.72
N VAL A 145 -2.61 8.60 -6.42
CA VAL A 145 -2.56 9.94 -5.86
C VAL A 145 -3.88 10.23 -5.16
N LYS A 146 -3.84 10.51 -3.86
CA LYS A 146 -5.00 11.01 -3.10
C LYS A 146 -5.44 12.34 -3.68
N LYS A 147 -6.76 12.51 -3.84
CA LYS A 147 -7.32 13.82 -4.16
C LYS A 147 -7.12 14.71 -2.94
N ASP A 148 -6.51 15.86 -3.15
CA ASP A 148 -6.40 16.88 -2.11
C ASP A 148 -7.83 17.40 -1.84
N ASP A 149 -8.30 17.29 -0.60
CA ASP A 149 -9.57 17.89 -0.14
C ASP A 149 -9.43 19.42 -0.01
#